data_AF-A0A815XKM6-F1
#
_entry.id   AF-A0A815XKM6-F1
#
_cell.length_a   1.000
_cell.length_b   1.000
_cell.length_c   1.000
_cell.angle_alpha   90.00
_cell.angle_beta   90.00
_cell.angle_gamma   90.00
#
_symmetry.space_group_name_H-M   'P 1'
#
loop_
_entity.id
_entity.type
_entity.pdbx_description
1 polymer ?
#
loop_
_entity_poly.entity_id
_entity_poly.type
_entity_poly.pdbx_seq_one_letter_code
_entity_poly.pdbx_strand_id
1 'polypeptide(L)'
;MERNQKLTQKVKSIDACSSIIESSSNEESKLDVSRAIRHACETVGFFQIVGHVINPQIFDSLIEEVRRCFNQTSEEKQEHAVNKWKNSKNKNVYRGYFPSSINGKEGLDMSSPYLDPEHERIKSGDSLHEVNLRRIGLELMRAVARAFDLDPSYFDTFLDDRSSDDAGSRSTLRFNFYPKQDNPVIASVDSNSRQALSCEEHCDGSIFTFLYQYKIGGLHVEMPDGT
;
A
#
# COMPACT_ATOMS: atom_id res chain seq x y z
N MET A 1 -20.52 12.16 2.89
CA MET A 1 -20.49 11.73 1.47
C MET A 1 -19.91 12.83 0.57
N GLU A 2 -20.34 14.08 0.67
CA GLU A 2 -19.82 15.21 -0.15
C GLU A 2 -18.32 15.53 0.02
N ARG A 3 -17.72 15.30 1.19
CA ARG A 3 -16.30 15.63 1.43
C ARG A 3 -15.31 14.67 0.74
N ASN A 4 -15.67 13.39 0.62
CA ASN A 4 -14.90 12.41 -0.16
C ASN A 4 -14.94 12.73 -1.67
N GLN A 5 -16.05 13.31 -2.17
CA GLN A 5 -16.16 13.79 -3.55
C GLN A 5 -15.22 14.97 -3.86
N LYS A 6 -14.86 15.80 -2.86
CA LYS A 6 -13.94 16.94 -3.06
C LYS A 6 -12.47 16.50 -3.20
N LEU A 7 -12.03 15.46 -2.50
CA LEU A 7 -10.69 14.87 -2.69
C LEU A 7 -10.54 14.20 -4.06
N THR A 8 -11.60 13.55 -4.55
CA THR A 8 -11.62 12.93 -5.89
C THR A 8 -11.52 13.95 -7.03
N GLN A 9 -11.78 15.24 -6.77
CA GLN A 9 -11.66 16.29 -7.79
C GLN A 9 -10.24 16.88 -7.93
N LYS A 10 -9.35 16.73 -6.93
CA LYS A 10 -7.97 17.26 -6.99
C LYS A 10 -6.90 16.20 -7.31
N VAL A 11 -7.11 14.95 -6.89
CA VAL A 11 -6.18 13.85 -7.18
C VAL A 11 -6.50 13.25 -8.55
N LYS A 12 -5.53 13.26 -9.47
CA LYS A 12 -5.70 12.68 -10.81
C LYS A 12 -5.75 11.15 -10.74
N SER A 13 -6.66 10.57 -11.51
CA SER A 13 -6.66 9.14 -11.82
C SER A 13 -5.85 8.89 -13.09
N ILE A 14 -4.98 7.87 -13.05
CA ILE A 14 -4.17 7.39 -14.16
C ILE A 14 -4.64 5.98 -14.48
N ASP A 15 -5.07 5.75 -15.72
CA ASP A 15 -5.45 4.41 -16.19
C ASP A 15 -4.19 3.58 -16.48
N ALA A 16 -4.02 2.49 -15.74
CA ALA A 16 -2.92 1.54 -15.88
C ALA A 16 -3.27 0.30 -16.72
N CYS A 17 -4.54 0.10 -17.13
CA CYS A 17 -4.97 -1.12 -17.83
C CYS A 17 -4.35 -1.24 -19.20
N SER A 18 -4.31 -0.13 -19.96
CA SER A 18 -4.06 -0.20 -21.40
C SER A 18 -2.62 0.09 -21.82
N SER A 19 -1.74 0.58 -20.93
CA SER A 19 -0.41 1.04 -21.36
C SER A 19 0.76 0.65 -20.46
N ILE A 20 0.55 0.45 -19.15
CA ILE A 20 1.65 0.09 -18.24
C ILE A 20 1.86 -1.43 -18.20
N ILE A 21 0.77 -2.21 -18.24
CA ILE A 21 0.81 -3.65 -17.90
C ILE A 21 0.64 -4.57 -19.12
N GLU A 22 -0.02 -4.09 -20.18
CA GLU A 22 -0.24 -4.84 -21.42
C GLU A 22 0.92 -4.68 -22.40
N SER A 23 1.56 -5.80 -22.76
CA SER A 23 2.67 -5.85 -23.73
C SER A 23 2.27 -5.43 -25.14
N SER A 24 0.98 -5.44 -25.46
CA SER A 24 0.38 -5.05 -26.75
C SER A 24 0.19 -3.54 -26.93
N SER A 25 0.45 -2.74 -25.91
CA SER A 25 0.34 -1.28 -25.98
C SER A 25 1.46 -0.65 -26.83
N ASN A 26 1.11 0.33 -27.66
CA ASN A 26 2.09 1.04 -28.48
C ASN A 26 2.97 1.97 -27.61
N GLU A 27 4.16 2.30 -28.10
CA GLU A 27 5.14 3.09 -27.33
C GLU A 27 4.67 4.52 -27.01
N GLU A 28 3.83 5.11 -27.86
CA GLU A 28 3.25 6.44 -27.62
C GLU A 28 2.33 6.43 -26.40
N SER A 29 1.48 5.41 -26.26
CA SER A 29 0.59 5.25 -25.11
C SER A 29 1.36 5.03 -23.81
N LYS A 30 2.43 4.22 -23.86
CA LYS A 30 3.36 4.05 -22.71
C LYS A 30 3.99 5.38 -22.30
N LEU A 31 4.39 6.19 -23.27
CA LEU A 31 5.02 7.48 -23.01
C LEU A 31 4.02 8.49 -22.43
N ASP A 32 2.79 8.52 -22.91
CA ASP A 32 1.74 9.39 -22.37
C ASP A 32 1.42 9.08 -20.91
N VAL A 33 1.31 7.79 -20.58
CA VAL A 33 1.12 7.39 -19.18
C VAL A 33 2.36 7.71 -18.34
N SER A 34 3.57 7.52 -18.87
CA SER A 34 4.81 7.91 -18.20
C SER A 34 4.87 9.42 -17.89
N ARG A 35 4.45 10.26 -18.84
CA ARG A 35 4.31 11.72 -18.65
C ARG A 35 3.27 12.06 -17.59
N ALA A 36 2.12 11.36 -17.57
CA ALA A 36 1.08 11.57 -16.57
C ALA A 36 1.56 11.22 -15.16
N ILE A 37 2.27 10.10 -15.00
CA ILE A 37 2.89 9.69 -13.73
C ILE A 37 3.90 10.73 -13.26
N ARG A 38 4.83 11.14 -14.14
CA ARG A 38 5.82 12.17 -13.81
C ARG A 38 5.17 13.46 -13.37
N HIS A 39 4.18 13.95 -14.11
CA HIS A 39 3.45 15.14 -13.73
C HIS A 39 2.77 14.99 -12.37
N ALA A 40 2.14 13.84 -12.08
CA ALA A 40 1.53 13.60 -10.78
C ALA A 40 2.57 13.57 -9.65
N CYS A 41 3.72 12.92 -9.85
CA CYS A 41 4.83 12.87 -8.89
C CYS A 41 5.47 14.24 -8.64
N GLU A 42 5.67 15.05 -9.69
CA GLU A 42 6.30 16.38 -9.60
C GLU A 42 5.36 17.45 -9.02
N THR A 43 4.04 17.23 -9.08
CA THR A 43 3.05 18.21 -8.60
C THR A 43 2.48 17.84 -7.24
N VAL A 44 1.81 16.70 -7.11
CA VAL A 44 1.09 16.32 -5.88
C VAL A 44 1.84 15.24 -5.10
N GLY A 45 2.59 14.37 -5.78
CA GLY A 45 3.17 13.17 -5.15
C GLY A 45 2.16 12.06 -4.87
N PHE A 46 0.90 12.21 -5.32
CA PHE A 46 -0.19 11.27 -5.08
C PHE A 46 -1.12 11.18 -6.30
N PHE A 47 -1.51 9.96 -6.68
CA PHE A 47 -2.43 9.70 -7.78
C PHE A 47 -3.16 8.38 -7.58
N GLN A 48 -4.31 8.23 -8.25
CA GLN A 48 -5.04 6.96 -8.27
C GLN A 48 -4.64 6.15 -9.48
N ILE A 49 -4.49 4.84 -9.31
CA ILE A 49 -4.31 3.89 -10.41
C ILE A 49 -5.65 3.22 -10.65
N VAL A 50 -6.22 3.39 -11.84
CA VAL A 50 -7.45 2.71 -12.28
C VAL A 50 -7.11 1.70 -13.38
N GLY A 51 -8.01 0.76 -13.64
CA GLY A 51 -7.74 -0.27 -14.64
C GLY A 51 -6.53 -1.15 -14.29
N HIS A 52 -6.17 -1.31 -13.02
CA HIS A 52 -5.15 -2.30 -12.69
C HIS A 52 -5.68 -3.72 -12.96
N VAL A 53 -4.77 -4.65 -13.32
CA VAL A 53 -5.12 -6.06 -13.65
C VAL A 53 -5.49 -6.93 -12.45
N ILE A 54 -5.53 -6.36 -11.23
CA ILE A 54 -5.90 -7.09 -10.02
C ILE A 54 -7.40 -7.35 -10.04
N ASN A 55 -7.78 -8.61 -9.90
CA ASN A 55 -9.18 -8.99 -9.75
C ASN A 55 -9.79 -8.36 -8.48
N PRO A 56 -10.87 -7.56 -8.58
CA PRO A 56 -11.52 -6.95 -7.42
C PRO A 56 -11.95 -7.93 -6.33
N GLN A 57 -12.33 -9.17 -6.70
CA GLN A 57 -12.75 -10.19 -5.73
C GLN A 57 -11.62 -10.58 -4.76
N ILE A 58 -10.36 -10.40 -5.15
CA ILE A 58 -9.20 -10.63 -4.26
C ILE A 58 -9.28 -9.70 -3.05
N PHE A 59 -9.60 -8.43 -3.25
CA PHE A 59 -9.67 -7.45 -2.17
C PHE A 59 -10.82 -7.76 -1.22
N ASP A 60 -11.95 -8.28 -1.71
CA ASP A 60 -13.06 -8.69 -0.85
C ASP A 60 -12.64 -9.85 0.06
N SER A 61 -12.06 -10.92 -0.52
CA SER A 61 -11.52 -12.05 0.24
C SER A 61 -10.43 -11.65 1.24
N LEU A 62 -9.53 -10.76 0.81
CA LEU A 62 -8.47 -10.25 1.67
C LEU A 62 -9.04 -9.48 2.86
N ILE A 63 -10.01 -8.59 2.63
CA ILE A 63 -10.65 -7.81 3.69
C ILE A 63 -11.38 -8.73 4.68
N GLU A 64 -12.00 -9.82 4.21
CA GLU A 64 -12.63 -10.81 5.09
C GLU A 64 -11.61 -11.53 5.97
N GLU A 65 -10.46 -11.96 5.42
CA GLU A 65 -9.39 -12.61 6.18
C GLU A 65 -8.78 -11.64 7.21
N VAL A 66 -8.51 -10.40 6.80
CA VAL A 66 -7.97 -9.35 7.67
C VAL A 66 -8.92 -9.04 8.82
N ARG A 67 -10.24 -8.97 8.55
CA ARG A 67 -11.26 -8.80 9.60
C ARG A 67 -11.30 -9.99 10.56
N ARG A 68 -11.21 -11.22 10.04
CA ARG A 68 -11.13 -12.42 10.89
C ARG A 68 -9.94 -12.34 11.82
N CYS A 69 -8.76 -11.93 11.31
CA CYS A 69 -7.55 -11.75 12.12
C CYS A 69 -7.74 -10.67 13.21
N PHE A 70 -8.22 -9.46 12.88
CA PHE A 70 -8.38 -8.40 13.89
C PHE A 70 -9.51 -8.65 14.90
N ASN A 71 -10.47 -9.53 14.59
CA ASN A 71 -11.52 -9.97 15.51
C ASN A 71 -11.10 -11.09 16.47
N GLN A 72 -9.89 -11.64 16.33
CA GLN A 72 -9.34 -12.58 17.32
C GLN A 72 -9.14 -11.90 18.68
N THR A 73 -8.98 -12.73 19.71
CA THR A 73 -8.69 -12.25 21.07
C THR A 73 -7.37 -11.47 21.11
N SER A 74 -7.22 -10.59 22.10
CA SER A 74 -5.98 -9.85 22.29
C SER A 74 -4.78 -10.78 22.47
N GLU A 75 -4.98 -11.89 23.17
CA GLU A 75 -3.97 -12.93 23.41
C GLU A 75 -3.48 -13.54 22.09
N GLU A 76 -4.40 -14.00 21.23
CA GLU A 76 -4.09 -14.59 19.92
C GLU A 76 -3.37 -13.59 19.01
N LYS A 77 -3.85 -12.35 18.92
CA LYS A 77 -3.19 -11.31 18.10
C LYS A 77 -1.78 -11.01 18.61
N GLN A 78 -1.61 -11.00 19.95
CA GLN A 78 -0.31 -10.76 20.56
C GLN A 78 0.69 -11.89 20.28
N GLU A 79 0.23 -13.08 19.89
CA GLU A 79 1.13 -14.16 19.49
C GLU A 79 1.99 -13.79 18.29
N HIS A 80 1.43 -13.01 17.37
CA HIS A 80 2.04 -12.56 16.13
C HIS A 80 2.74 -11.19 16.24
N ALA A 81 2.71 -10.56 17.41
CA ALA A 81 3.24 -9.21 17.59
C ALA A 81 4.77 -9.15 17.44
N VAL A 82 5.31 -8.03 16.97
CA VAL A 82 6.76 -7.81 17.03
C VAL A 82 7.27 -7.84 18.47
N ASN A 83 8.54 -8.19 18.66
CA ASN A 83 9.21 -8.32 19.95
C ASN A 83 9.07 -7.07 20.84
N LYS A 84 8.98 -5.88 20.23
CA LYS A 84 8.72 -4.61 20.92
C LYS A 84 7.41 -4.63 21.70
N TRP A 85 6.40 -5.32 21.19
CA TRP A 85 5.06 -5.37 21.78
C TRP A 85 4.83 -6.64 22.58
N LYS A 86 5.52 -7.74 22.28
CA LYS A 86 5.45 -8.99 23.03
C LYS A 86 6.73 -9.19 23.83
N ASN A 87 6.67 -9.07 25.16
CA ASN A 87 7.76 -9.27 26.12
C ASN A 87 8.80 -10.33 25.66
N SER A 88 9.87 -9.82 25.02
CA SER A 88 11.18 -10.39 24.65
C SER A 88 11.31 -11.80 24.05
N LYS A 89 10.26 -12.61 23.92
CA LYS A 89 10.35 -13.99 23.41
C LYS A 89 9.98 -14.16 21.93
N ASN A 90 9.43 -13.13 21.27
CA ASN A 90 9.12 -13.24 19.85
C ASN A 90 10.38 -12.99 18.99
N LYS A 91 10.55 -13.80 17.93
CA LYS A 91 11.61 -13.60 16.92
C LYS A 91 11.25 -12.54 15.89
N ASN A 92 10.00 -12.10 15.84
CA ASN A 92 9.52 -11.05 14.96
C ASN A 92 10.14 -9.70 15.34
N VAL A 93 11.11 -9.21 14.56
CA VAL A 93 11.78 -7.92 14.84
C VAL A 93 11.11 -6.77 14.08
N TYR A 94 10.96 -6.91 12.76
CA TYR A 94 10.51 -5.82 11.88
C TYR A 94 9.05 -5.91 11.47
N ARG A 95 8.48 -7.13 11.46
CA ARG A 95 7.15 -7.42 10.91
C ARG A 95 6.34 -8.26 11.87
N GLY A 96 5.06 -7.94 12.00
CA GLY A 96 4.14 -8.58 12.92
C GLY A 96 3.04 -7.63 13.35
N TYR A 97 2.21 -8.10 14.27
CA TYR A 97 1.10 -7.32 14.81
C TYR A 97 1.59 -6.15 15.70
N PHE A 98 0.85 -5.04 15.65
CA PHE A 98 0.94 -3.95 16.61
C PHE A 98 -0.44 -3.56 17.15
N PRO A 99 -0.58 -3.34 18.48
CA PRO A 99 -1.86 -3.18 19.15
C PRO A 99 -2.47 -1.77 19.06
N SER A 100 -3.76 -1.68 19.40
CA SER A 100 -4.56 -0.43 19.40
C SER A 100 -4.08 0.65 20.36
N SER A 101 -3.21 0.32 21.32
CA SER A 101 -2.53 1.32 22.16
C SER A 101 -1.67 2.29 21.33
N ILE A 102 -1.41 1.99 20.06
CA ILE A 102 -0.78 2.89 19.09
C ILE A 102 -1.85 3.71 18.40
N ASN A 103 -2.19 4.86 18.97
CA ASN A 103 -3.08 5.85 18.35
C ASN A 103 -4.49 5.33 18.02
N GLY A 104 -4.97 4.33 18.77
CA GLY A 104 -6.32 3.78 18.60
C GLY A 104 -6.48 2.88 17.38
N LYS A 105 -5.40 2.48 16.69
CA LYS A 105 -5.43 1.58 15.53
C LYS A 105 -4.62 0.32 15.76
N GLU A 106 -5.11 -0.79 15.23
CA GLU A 106 -4.35 -2.03 15.16
C GLU A 106 -3.68 -2.14 13.78
N GLY A 107 -2.63 -2.95 13.70
CA GLY A 107 -2.12 -3.32 12.38
C GLY A 107 -1.25 -4.55 12.38
N LEU A 108 -0.95 -5.00 11.17
CA LEU A 108 -0.18 -6.20 10.92
C LEU A 108 0.75 -5.94 9.73
N ASP A 109 2.04 -6.02 10.00
CA ASP A 109 3.07 -5.98 8.96
C ASP A 109 3.45 -7.39 8.53
N MET A 110 3.44 -7.62 7.22
CA MET A 110 3.85 -8.87 6.60
C MET A 110 4.90 -8.58 5.54
N SER A 111 5.83 -9.52 5.35
CA SER A 111 6.67 -9.46 4.17
C SER A 111 5.78 -9.66 2.95
N SER A 112 6.07 -9.01 1.84
CA SER A 112 5.56 -9.53 0.57
C SER A 112 6.04 -10.98 0.47
N PRO A 113 5.13 -11.98 0.46
CA PRO A 113 5.57 -13.35 0.46
C PRO A 113 6.07 -13.63 -0.95
N TYR A 114 7.37 -13.88 -1.10
CA TYR A 114 7.86 -14.55 -2.30
C TYR A 114 7.36 -15.99 -2.21
N LEU A 115 6.16 -16.22 -2.75
CA LEU A 115 5.64 -17.56 -2.89
C LEU A 115 6.13 -18.05 -4.25
N ASP A 116 6.92 -19.11 -4.24
CA ASP A 116 7.22 -19.91 -5.44
C ASP A 116 5.90 -20.19 -6.16
N PRO A 117 5.75 -19.95 -7.48
CA PRO A 117 4.56 -20.30 -8.26
C PRO A 117 3.98 -21.69 -7.96
N GLU A 118 4.82 -22.64 -7.56
CA GLU A 118 4.42 -24.01 -7.20
C GLU A 118 3.89 -24.18 -5.76
N HIS A 119 3.94 -23.14 -4.93
CA HIS A 119 3.53 -23.14 -3.53
C HIS A 119 2.03 -23.41 -3.38
N GLU A 120 1.64 -24.26 -2.44
CA GLU A 120 0.25 -24.74 -2.29
C GLU A 120 -0.77 -23.60 -2.11
N ARG A 121 -0.42 -22.57 -1.33
CA ARG A 121 -1.24 -21.36 -1.17
C ARG A 121 -1.51 -20.62 -2.49
N ILE A 122 -0.56 -20.62 -3.43
CA ILE A 122 -0.78 -20.05 -4.77
C ILE A 122 -1.74 -20.94 -5.56
N LYS A 123 -1.50 -22.25 -5.56
CA LYS A 123 -2.34 -23.22 -6.28
C LYS A 123 -3.78 -23.22 -5.75
N SER A 124 -3.98 -22.89 -4.49
CA SER A 124 -5.30 -22.75 -3.87
C SER A 124 -5.96 -21.38 -4.08
N GLY A 125 -5.31 -20.43 -4.77
CA GLY A 125 -5.86 -19.08 -4.99
C GLY A 125 -5.88 -18.21 -3.72
N ASP A 126 -4.87 -18.33 -2.86
CA ASP A 126 -4.78 -17.50 -1.66
C ASP A 126 -4.70 -16.01 -2.02
N SER A 127 -5.68 -15.24 -1.51
CA SER A 127 -5.79 -13.80 -1.74
C SER A 127 -4.53 -13.01 -1.39
N LEU A 128 -3.73 -13.43 -0.40
CA LEU A 128 -2.49 -12.75 -0.02
C LEU A 128 -1.40 -12.87 -1.09
N HIS A 129 -1.46 -13.89 -1.94
CA HIS A 129 -0.57 -14.02 -3.10
C HIS A 129 -1.00 -13.11 -4.24
N GLU A 130 -2.29 -13.05 -4.55
CA GLU A 130 -2.77 -12.31 -5.72
C GLU A 130 -2.72 -10.78 -5.52
N VAL A 131 -2.60 -10.33 -4.26
CA VAL A 131 -2.25 -8.93 -3.90
C VAL A 131 -0.76 -8.65 -4.11
N ASN A 132 0.04 -9.56 -4.67
CA ASN A 132 1.44 -9.28 -4.96
C ASN A 132 1.56 -8.16 -6.01
N LEU A 133 1.72 -6.94 -5.52
CA LEU A 133 1.83 -5.71 -6.31
C LEU A 133 3.19 -5.57 -6.99
N ARG A 134 4.11 -6.53 -6.85
CA ARG A 134 5.45 -6.45 -7.44
C ARG A 134 5.41 -6.22 -8.94
N ARG A 135 4.49 -6.88 -9.67
CA ARG A 135 4.32 -6.65 -11.11
C ARG A 135 3.94 -5.20 -11.41
N ILE A 136 2.99 -4.64 -10.67
CA ILE A 136 2.54 -3.26 -10.86
C ILE A 136 3.64 -2.28 -10.46
N GLY A 137 4.32 -2.52 -9.33
CA GLY A 137 5.47 -1.73 -8.89
C GLY A 137 6.60 -1.70 -9.90
N LEU A 138 6.92 -2.85 -10.51
CA LEU A 138 7.93 -2.94 -11.56
C LEU A 138 7.53 -2.13 -12.79
N GLU A 139 6.32 -2.32 -13.30
CA GLU A 139 5.88 -1.57 -14.49
C GLU A 139 5.73 -0.07 -14.21
N LEU A 140 5.35 0.32 -12.99
CA LEU A 140 5.33 1.71 -12.58
C LEU A 140 6.76 2.31 -12.58
N MET A 141 7.76 1.58 -12.07
CA MET A 141 9.15 2.03 -12.14
C MET A 141 9.66 2.10 -13.58
N ARG A 142 9.23 1.19 -14.47
CA ARG A 142 9.55 1.25 -15.90
C ARG A 142 8.90 2.47 -16.58
N ALA A 143 7.69 2.86 -16.16
CA ALA A 143 7.06 4.09 -16.62
C ALA A 143 7.79 5.33 -16.08
N VAL A 144 8.26 5.31 -14.83
CA VAL A 144 9.14 6.36 -14.27
C VAL A 144 10.43 6.47 -15.09
N ALA A 145 11.10 5.36 -15.41
CA ALA A 145 12.30 5.35 -16.24
C ALA A 145 12.06 6.05 -17.59
N ARG A 146 10.98 5.69 -18.29
CA ARG A 146 10.58 6.35 -19.54
C ARG A 146 10.35 7.85 -19.37
N ALA A 147 9.73 8.26 -18.27
CA ALA A 147 9.45 9.67 -18.03
C ALA A 147 10.72 10.52 -17.81
N PHE A 148 11.84 9.87 -17.47
CA PHE A 148 13.17 10.46 -17.35
C PHE A 148 14.09 10.15 -18.53
N ASP A 149 13.53 9.67 -19.65
CA ASP A 149 14.29 9.29 -20.86
C ASP A 149 15.38 8.24 -20.58
N LEU A 150 15.15 7.36 -19.60
CA LEU A 150 16.00 6.23 -19.26
C LEU A 150 15.52 4.95 -19.97
N ASP A 151 16.39 3.95 -20.05
CA ASP A 151 15.99 2.60 -20.45
C ASP A 151 14.87 2.12 -19.51
N PRO A 152 13.73 1.61 -20.03
CA PRO A 152 12.65 1.10 -19.20
C PRO A 152 13.10 0.16 -18.08
N SER A 153 14.05 -0.71 -18.36
CA SER A 153 14.56 -1.72 -17.42
C SER A 153 15.56 -1.17 -16.40
N TYR A 154 15.87 0.14 -16.44
CA TYR A 154 16.89 0.77 -15.58
C TYR A 154 16.71 0.44 -14.10
N PHE A 155 15.47 0.40 -13.60
CA PHE A 155 15.19 0.12 -12.19
C PHE A 155 14.94 -1.35 -11.86
N ASP A 156 14.91 -2.25 -12.85
CA ASP A 156 14.49 -3.65 -12.65
C ASP A 156 15.37 -4.37 -11.61
N THR A 157 16.67 -4.15 -11.65
CA THR A 157 17.65 -4.76 -10.71
C THR A 157 17.60 -4.14 -9.31
N PHE A 158 17.20 -2.88 -9.19
CA PHE A 158 17.04 -2.19 -7.90
C PHE A 158 15.84 -2.73 -7.11
N LEU A 159 14.84 -3.25 -7.83
CA LEU A 159 13.66 -3.92 -7.27
C LEU A 159 13.82 -5.44 -7.17
N ASP A 160 15.00 -5.97 -7.49
CA ASP A 160 15.28 -7.40 -7.37
C ASP A 160 15.62 -7.81 -5.93
N ASP A 161 14.57 -8.14 -5.19
CA ASP A 161 14.61 -8.58 -3.80
C ASP A 161 14.90 -10.09 -3.64
N ARG A 162 15.23 -10.80 -4.73
CA ARG A 162 15.66 -12.22 -4.70
C ARG A 162 17.03 -12.42 -4.03
N SER A 163 17.74 -11.33 -3.75
CA SER A 163 19.13 -11.32 -3.28
C SER A 163 19.31 -11.18 -1.77
N SER A 164 18.25 -11.03 -0.97
CA SER A 164 18.40 -10.83 0.48
C SER A 164 18.20 -12.12 1.26
N ASP A 165 19.32 -12.71 1.67
CA ASP A 165 19.49 -13.69 2.75
C ASP A 165 18.39 -13.57 3.82
N ASP A 166 17.67 -14.67 4.14
CA ASP A 166 16.78 -14.95 5.31
C ASP A 166 15.80 -13.84 5.82
N ALA A 167 15.77 -12.64 5.24
CA ALA A 167 15.14 -11.43 5.75
C ALA A 167 13.85 -11.06 5.00
N GLY A 168 13.52 -11.79 3.93
CA GLY A 168 12.34 -11.59 3.11
C GLY A 168 12.41 -10.36 2.21
N SER A 169 11.35 -10.15 1.42
CA SER A 169 11.22 -9.03 0.47
C SER A 169 11.52 -7.68 1.12
N ARG A 170 12.06 -6.71 0.36
CA ARG A 170 12.16 -5.30 0.79
C ARG A 170 10.80 -4.58 0.85
N SER A 171 9.76 -5.19 0.29
CA SER A 171 8.39 -4.69 0.34
C SER A 171 7.70 -5.17 1.63
N THR A 172 6.91 -4.28 2.24
CA THR A 172 6.08 -4.61 3.40
C THR A 172 4.62 -4.41 3.05
N LEU A 173 3.82 -5.45 3.24
CA LEU A 173 2.37 -5.37 3.21
C LEU A 173 1.87 -5.03 4.61
N ARG A 174 1.22 -3.87 4.76
CA ARG A 174 0.69 -3.40 6.03
C ARG A 174 -0.83 -3.38 5.99
N PHE A 175 -1.45 -4.11 6.91
CA PHE A 175 -2.87 -3.96 7.22
C PHE A 175 -3.03 -2.96 8.37
N ASN A 176 -3.87 -1.94 8.16
CA ASN A 176 -4.28 -1.02 9.22
C ASN A 176 -5.77 -1.21 9.51
N PHE A 177 -6.11 -1.42 10.78
CA PHE A 177 -7.48 -1.55 11.24
C PHE A 177 -7.81 -0.43 12.23
N TYR A 178 -8.77 0.40 11.84
CA TYR A 178 -9.28 1.51 12.65
C TYR A 178 -10.65 1.09 13.22
N PRO A 179 -10.72 0.57 14.46
CA PRO A 179 -11.99 0.19 15.07
C PRO A 179 -12.91 1.40 15.24
N LYS A 180 -14.22 1.15 15.26
CA LYS A 180 -15.19 2.19 15.64
C LYS A 180 -14.94 2.57 17.10
N GLN A 181 -14.84 3.87 17.37
CA GLN A 181 -14.60 4.43 18.71
C GLN A 181 -15.71 5.41 19.05
N ASP A 182 -16.29 5.31 20.26
CA ASP A 182 -17.23 6.30 20.76
C ASP A 182 -16.52 7.60 21.16
N ASN A 183 -15.30 7.47 21.69
CA ASN A 183 -14.39 8.58 21.99
C ASN A 183 -13.10 8.37 21.19
N PRO A 184 -12.97 9.00 20.00
CA PRO A 184 -11.82 8.78 19.14
C PRO A 184 -10.50 9.16 19.80
N VAL A 185 -9.48 8.30 19.66
CA VAL A 185 -8.12 8.62 20.07
C VAL A 185 -7.53 9.64 19.10
N ILE A 186 -7.07 10.78 19.62
CA ILE A 186 -6.40 11.82 18.84
C ILE A 186 -4.91 11.49 18.82
N ALA A 187 -4.42 11.04 17.67
CA ALA A 187 -3.00 10.75 17.44
C ALA A 187 -2.21 12.05 17.29
N SER A 188 -2.74 12.96 16.49
CA SER A 188 -2.15 14.26 16.22
C SER A 188 -3.22 15.27 15.82
N VAL A 189 -2.80 16.51 15.56
CA VAL A 189 -3.66 17.57 15.08
C VAL A 189 -3.05 18.11 13.79
N ASP A 190 -3.88 18.17 12.76
CA ASP A 190 -3.51 18.70 11.46
C ASP A 190 -2.94 20.11 11.60
N SER A 191 -1.75 20.32 11.07
CA SER A 191 -0.97 21.55 11.28
C SER A 191 -1.68 22.78 10.69
N ASN A 192 -2.40 22.59 9.58
CA ASN A 192 -3.08 23.65 8.83
C ASN A 192 -4.54 23.86 9.31
N SER A 193 -5.36 22.82 9.25
CA SER A 193 -6.80 22.85 9.51
C SER A 193 -7.18 22.65 10.97
N ARG A 194 -6.22 22.28 11.83
CA ARG A 194 -6.43 22.00 13.26
C ARG A 194 -7.41 20.86 13.55
N GLN A 195 -7.70 20.02 12.56
CA GLN A 195 -8.55 18.84 12.73
C GLN A 195 -7.78 17.74 13.49
N ALA A 196 -8.47 17.03 14.37
CA ALA A 196 -7.92 15.86 15.03
C ALA A 196 -7.71 14.72 14.03
N LEU A 197 -6.55 14.07 14.08
CA LEU A 197 -6.18 12.98 13.19
C LEU A 197 -5.99 11.67 13.98
N SER A 198 -6.42 10.55 13.40
CA SER A 198 -6.20 9.20 13.95
C SER A 198 -4.81 8.63 13.58
N CYS A 199 -4.03 9.36 12.80
CA CYS A 199 -2.64 9.06 12.47
C CYS A 199 -1.85 10.38 12.42
N GLU A 200 -0.55 10.33 12.68
CA GLU A 200 0.33 11.47 12.51
C GLU A 200 0.47 11.83 11.02
N GLU A 201 0.64 13.12 10.74
CA GLU A 201 1.12 13.61 9.44
C GLU A 201 2.51 13.00 9.18
N HIS A 202 2.71 12.42 8.00
CA HIS A 202 3.98 11.81 7.64
C HIS A 202 4.12 11.69 6.12
N CYS A 203 5.36 11.49 5.69
CA CYS A 203 5.69 11.00 4.37
C CYS A 203 6.15 9.55 4.47
N ASP A 204 5.81 8.74 3.46
CA ASP A 204 6.30 7.36 3.39
C ASP A 204 7.81 7.33 3.08
N GLY A 205 8.51 6.34 3.66
CA GLY A 205 9.94 6.13 3.44
C GLY A 205 10.27 5.21 2.25
N SER A 206 9.27 4.69 1.54
CA SER A 206 9.40 3.82 0.38
C SER A 206 9.47 4.60 -0.94
N ILE A 207 9.88 3.93 -2.02
CA ILE A 207 9.87 4.50 -3.38
C ILE A 207 8.42 4.74 -3.85
N PHE A 208 7.57 3.72 -3.68
CA PHE A 208 6.14 3.80 -3.92
C PHE A 208 5.37 3.10 -2.81
N THR A 209 4.21 3.66 -2.47
CA THR A 209 3.22 3.03 -1.60
C THR A 209 1.94 2.84 -2.38
N PHE A 210 1.46 1.60 -2.44
CA PHE A 210 0.15 1.29 -2.97
C PHE A 210 -0.83 1.21 -1.82
N LEU A 211 -1.85 2.06 -1.84
CA LEU A 211 -2.87 2.11 -0.81
C LEU A 211 -4.20 1.64 -1.39
N TYR A 212 -4.73 0.57 -0.81
CA TYR A 212 -6.13 0.19 -0.98
C TYR A 212 -6.91 0.61 0.26
N GLN A 213 -7.96 1.41 0.06
CA GLN A 213 -8.84 1.85 1.14
C GLN A 213 -10.20 1.18 0.98
N TYR A 214 -10.68 0.52 2.04
CA TYR A 214 -12.04 0.00 2.06
C TYR A 214 -13.07 1.15 1.96
N LYS A 215 -14.35 0.83 1.81
CA LYS A 215 -15.47 1.76 1.53
C LYS A 215 -15.67 2.92 2.53
N ILE A 216 -14.82 3.05 3.56
CA ILE A 216 -14.84 4.11 4.56
C ILE A 216 -13.72 5.10 4.27
N GLY A 217 -14.05 6.39 4.20
CA GLY A 217 -13.13 7.52 4.03
C GLY A 217 -12.14 7.70 5.19
N GLY A 218 -11.19 8.62 5.04
CA GLY A 218 -10.34 9.06 6.17
C GLY A 218 -8.93 9.50 5.77
N LEU A 219 -8.46 9.10 4.59
CA LEU A 219 -7.21 9.60 4.03
C LEU A 219 -7.34 11.06 3.62
N HIS A 220 -6.38 11.87 4.04
CA HIS A 220 -6.15 13.22 3.54
C HIS A 220 -4.73 13.29 2.97
N VAL A 221 -4.54 14.15 1.97
CA VAL A 221 -3.26 14.43 1.34
C VAL A 221 -3.10 15.94 1.36
N GLU A 222 -1.98 16.42 1.88
CA GLU A 222 -1.63 17.84 1.83
C GLU A 222 -1.26 18.21 0.38
N MET A 223 -1.97 19.19 -0.16
CA MET A 223 -1.73 19.71 -1.50
C MET A 223 -0.58 20.73 -1.48
N PRO A 224 0.07 21.02 -2.63
CA PRO A 224 1.19 21.97 -2.70
C PRO A 224 0.86 23.40 -2.24
N ASP A 225 -0.42 23.77 -2.22
CA ASP A 225 -0.93 25.04 -1.71
C ASP A 225 -1.18 25.05 -0.19
N GLY A 226 -0.84 23.95 0.51
CA GLY A 226 -1.05 23.77 1.95
C GLY A 226 -2.50 23.42 2.32
N THR A 227 -3.31 22.94 1.37
CA THR A 227 -4.73 22.56 1.59
C THR A 227 -4.98 21.07 1.71
#